data_AF-X0TBZ0-F1
#
_entry.id   AF-X0TBZ0-F1
#
_cell.length_a   1.000
_cell.length_b   1.000
_cell.length_c   1.000
_cell.angle_alpha   90.00
_cell.angle_beta   90.00
_cell.angle_gamma   90.00
#
_symmetry.space_group_name_H-M   'P 1'
#
loop_
_entity.id
_entity.type
_entity.pdbx_description
1 polymer ?
#
loop_
_entity_poly.entity_id
_entity_poly.type
_entity_poly.pdbx_seq_one_letter_code
_entity_poly.pdbx_strand_id
1 'polypeptide(L)'
;MPAEGVTRRRRDEILTWEELHRLCRIFVELGVEKIRITGGEPFVRKGLLPFLMELSHLPGCPEICITTNGTLLADHLDALKQIGVRRLNISLDALNADTFYTITRRRNFEKAVE
;
A
#
# COMPACT_ATOMS: atom_id res chain seq x y z
N MET A 1 1.79 -9.10 14.53
CA MET A 1 1.46 -7.77 15.10
C MET A 1 1.83 -7.77 16.60
N PRO A 2 2.50 -6.75 17.16
CA PRO A 2 2.91 -6.74 18.58
C PRO A 2 1.72 -6.71 19.55
N ALA A 3 1.87 -7.30 20.74
CA ALA A 3 0.80 -7.43 21.75
C ALA A 3 0.36 -6.08 22.31
N GLU A 4 1.32 -5.18 22.41
CA GLU A 4 1.16 -3.84 22.94
C GLU A 4 0.71 -2.83 21.86
N GLY A 5 0.50 -3.29 20.62
CA GLY A 5 0.20 -2.42 19.49
C GLY A 5 1.42 -1.68 18.95
N VAL A 6 1.19 -0.72 18.05
CA VAL A 6 2.25 0.06 17.38
C VAL A 6 2.12 1.52 17.81
N THR A 7 3.23 2.13 18.22
CA THR A 7 3.28 3.56 18.56
C THR A 7 2.88 4.39 17.34
N ARG A 8 1.80 5.17 17.48
CA ARG A 8 1.34 6.04 16.40
C ARG A 8 2.30 7.22 16.26
N ARG A 9 2.76 7.45 15.04
CA ARG A 9 3.51 8.65 14.68
C ARG A 9 2.57 9.85 14.64
N ARG A 10 3.09 11.01 15.03
CA ARG A 10 2.36 12.27 14.84
C ARG A 10 2.32 12.62 13.35
N ARG A 11 1.33 13.41 12.94
CA ARG A 11 1.08 13.66 11.51
C ARG A 11 2.19 14.48 10.85
N ASP A 12 2.83 15.35 11.61
CA ASP A 12 4.01 16.15 11.24
C ASP A 12 5.29 15.31 11.09
N GLU A 13 5.31 14.07 11.59
CA GLU A 13 6.42 13.13 11.38
C GLU A 13 6.26 12.29 10.10
N ILE A 14 5.17 12.47 9.35
CA ILE A 14 4.86 11.70 8.14
C ILE A 14 4.90 12.65 6.95
N LEU A 15 5.69 12.28 5.92
CA LEU A 15 5.74 13.02 4.66
C LEU A 15 4.35 13.20 4.08
N THR A 16 4.05 14.43 3.70
CA THR A 16 2.84 14.83 2.95
C THR A 16 2.80 14.16 1.57
N TRP A 17 1.65 14.22 0.90
CA TRP A 17 1.54 13.64 -0.45
C TRP A 17 2.38 14.43 -1.46
N GLU A 18 2.43 15.75 -1.28
CA GLU A 18 3.20 16.70 -2.07
C GLU A 18 4.70 16.45 -1.94
N GLU A 19 5.20 16.20 -0.73
CA GLU A 19 6.60 15.83 -0.48
C GLU A 19 6.94 14.48 -1.10
N LEU A 20 6.07 13.48 -0.95
CA LEU A 20 6.27 12.16 -1.56
C LEU A 20 6.28 12.26 -3.08
N HIS A 21 5.36 13.00 -3.68
CA HIS A 21 5.29 13.20 -5.13
C HIS A 21 6.56 13.87 -5.64
N ARG A 22 7.04 14.92 -4.96
CA ARG A 22 8.31 15.60 -5.29
C ARG A 22 9.49 14.62 -5.26
N LEU A 23 9.58 13.77 -4.23
CA LEU A 23 10.65 12.78 -4.11
C LEU A 23 10.57 11.74 -5.23
N CYS A 24 9.38 11.18 -5.48
CA CYS A 24 9.17 10.22 -6.56
C CYS A 24 9.58 10.80 -7.91
N ARG A 25 9.17 12.03 -8.23
CA ARG A 25 9.59 12.69 -9.47
C ARG A 25 11.10 12.79 -9.61
N ILE A 26 11.80 13.28 -8.58
CA ILE A 26 13.26 13.41 -8.58
C ILE A 26 13.92 12.04 -8.80
N PHE A 27 13.45 10.99 -8.11
CA PHE A 27 14.02 9.66 -8.26
C PHE A 27 13.79 9.06 -9.65
N VAL A 28 12.60 9.28 -10.24
CA VAL A 28 12.30 8.83 -11.60
C VAL A 28 13.18 9.57 -12.63
N GLU A 29 13.40 10.89 -12.45
CA GLU A 29 14.35 11.66 -13.27
C GLU A 29 15.80 11.14 -13.16
N LEU A 30 16.15 10.52 -12.03
CA LEU A 30 17.44 9.86 -11.80
C LEU A 30 17.49 8.39 -12.26
N GLY A 31 16.44 7.88 -12.92
CA GLY A 31 16.39 6.54 -13.50
C GLY A 31 15.69 5.48 -12.65
N VAL A 32 14.95 5.86 -11.61
CA VAL A 32 14.10 4.89 -10.89
C VAL A 32 12.89 4.52 -11.74
N GLU A 33 12.79 3.23 -12.09
CA GLU A 33 11.72 2.69 -12.92
C GLU A 33 10.57 2.08 -12.11
N LYS A 34 10.72 1.92 -10.79
CA LYS A 34 9.77 1.17 -9.96
C LYS A 34 9.54 1.84 -8.62
N ILE A 35 8.27 2.06 -8.28
CA ILE A 35 7.86 2.60 -6.99
C ILE A 35 7.00 1.57 -6.27
N ARG A 36 7.46 1.12 -5.10
CA ARG A 36 6.70 0.21 -4.24
C ARG A 36 6.02 0.98 -3.11
N ILE A 37 4.70 0.93 -3.11
CA ILE A 37 3.84 1.47 -2.07
C ILE A 37 3.67 0.40 -1.00
N THR A 38 4.01 0.78 0.22
CA THR A 38 3.98 -0.08 1.40
C THR A 38 3.63 0.77 2.62
N GLY A 39 3.72 0.17 3.81
CA GLY A 39 3.61 0.85 5.09
C GLY A 39 3.39 -0.18 6.19
N GLY A 40 2.37 0.05 7.02
CA GLY A 40 1.63 -1.04 7.66
C GLY A 40 0.62 -1.60 6.66
N GLU A 41 -0.55 -0.97 6.57
CA GLU A 41 -1.54 -1.22 5.51
C GLU A 41 -1.76 0.05 4.68
N PRO A 42 -1.35 0.08 3.38
CA PRO A 42 -1.41 1.29 2.56
C PRO A 42 -2.79 1.94 2.47
N PHE A 43 -3.85 1.12 2.31
CA PHE A 43 -5.21 1.62 2.09
C PHE A 43 -5.81 2.33 3.32
N VAL A 44 -5.16 2.25 4.49
CA VAL A 44 -5.56 3.01 5.69
C VAL A 44 -5.22 4.50 5.56
N ARG A 45 -4.21 4.86 4.74
CA ARG A 45 -3.80 6.26 4.57
C ARG A 45 -4.73 6.96 3.57
N LYS A 46 -5.58 7.85 4.08
CA LYS A 46 -6.49 8.68 3.27
C LYS A 46 -5.73 9.46 2.18
N GLY A 47 -6.28 9.46 0.96
CA GLY A 47 -5.70 10.13 -0.20
C GLY A 47 -4.75 9.27 -1.03
N LEU A 48 -4.63 7.96 -0.73
CA LEU A 48 -3.76 7.06 -1.50
C LEU A 48 -4.13 7.00 -2.99
N LEU A 49 -5.40 6.80 -3.35
CA LEU A 49 -5.78 6.66 -4.77
C LEU A 49 -5.46 7.89 -5.63
N PRO A 50 -5.79 9.13 -5.20
CA PRO A 50 -5.32 10.33 -5.90
C PRO A 50 -3.80 10.37 -6.07
N PHE A 51 -3.04 10.04 -5.03
CA PHE A 51 -1.58 10.00 -5.10
C PHE A 51 -1.06 8.96 -6.10
N LEU A 52 -1.65 7.76 -6.15
CA LEU A 52 -1.27 6.74 -7.15
C LEU A 52 -1.56 7.22 -8.57
N MET A 53 -2.68 7.92 -8.78
CA MET A 53 -3.03 8.52 -10.07
C MET A 53 -2.03 9.62 -10.48
N GLU A 54 -1.56 10.44 -9.55
CA GLU A 54 -0.50 11.42 -9.82
C GLU A 54 0.81 10.72 -10.20
N LEU A 55 1.20 9.68 -9.45
CA LEU A 55 2.40 8.90 -9.73
C LEU A 55 2.36 8.22 -11.10
N SER A 56 1.21 7.71 -11.53
CA SER A 56 1.09 7.05 -12.84
C SER A 56 1.29 8.01 -14.02
N HIS A 57 1.16 9.32 -13.79
CA HIS A 57 1.39 10.35 -14.79
C HIS A 57 2.81 10.93 -14.76
N LEU A 58 3.70 10.44 -13.89
CA LEU A 58 5.07 10.91 -13.89
C LEU A 58 5.78 10.56 -15.22
N PRO A 59 6.54 11.51 -15.80
CA PRO A 59 7.41 11.21 -16.93
C PRO A 59 8.37 10.07 -16.58
N GLY A 60 8.54 9.11 -17.49
CA GLY A 60 9.28 7.87 -17.21
C GLY A 60 8.40 6.68 -16.81
N CYS A 61 7.09 6.92 -16.57
CA CYS A 61 6.07 5.89 -16.37
C CYS A 61 6.50 4.78 -15.40
N PRO A 62 6.85 5.12 -14.14
CA PRO A 62 7.37 4.13 -13.20
C PRO A 62 6.34 3.03 -12.95
N GLU A 63 6.80 1.79 -12.84
CA GLU A 63 5.98 0.67 -12.44
C GLU A 63 5.56 0.85 -10.97
N ILE A 64 4.26 1.05 -10.75
CA ILE A 64 3.67 1.12 -9.42
C ILE A 64 3.34 -0.29 -8.93
N CYS A 65 3.92 -0.66 -7.78
CA CYS A 65 3.64 -1.91 -7.08
C CYS A 65 3.07 -1.62 -5.68
N ILE A 66 2.12 -2.43 -5.21
CA ILE A 66 1.56 -2.27 -3.85
C ILE A 66 1.80 -3.53 -3.04
N THR A 67 2.23 -3.38 -1.79
CA THR A 67 2.25 -4.46 -0.79
C THR A 67 1.14 -4.22 0.24
N THR A 68 0.22 -5.17 0.40
CA THR A 68 -0.97 -5.06 1.28
C THR A 68 -1.22 -6.38 2.00
N ASN A 69 -1.92 -6.35 3.13
CA ASN A 69 -2.44 -7.56 3.77
C ASN A 69 -3.77 -8.06 3.15
N GLY A 70 -4.25 -7.41 2.09
CA GLY A 70 -5.44 -7.83 1.33
C GLY A 70 -6.77 -7.39 1.94
N THR A 71 -6.85 -7.11 3.25
CA THR A 71 -8.14 -6.94 3.95
C THR A 71 -8.98 -5.72 3.55
N LEU A 72 -8.39 -4.77 2.80
CA LEU A 72 -9.04 -3.58 2.25
C LEU A 72 -8.93 -3.52 0.72
N LEU A 73 -8.35 -4.54 0.09
CA LEU A 73 -7.99 -4.50 -1.33
C LEU A 73 -9.22 -4.53 -2.23
N ALA A 74 -10.22 -5.37 -1.91
CA ALA A 74 -11.40 -5.59 -2.74
C ALA A 74 -12.11 -4.27 -3.11
N ASP A 75 -12.29 -3.37 -2.15
CA ASP A 75 -12.92 -2.05 -2.33
C ASP A 75 -12.14 -1.10 -3.25
N HIS A 76 -10.90 -1.44 -3.60
CA HIS A 76 -9.99 -0.59 -4.37
C HIS A 76 -9.54 -1.20 -5.70
N LEU A 77 -9.86 -2.46 -5.98
CA LEU A 77 -9.37 -3.18 -7.18
C LEU A 77 -9.68 -2.46 -8.49
N ASP A 78 -10.91 -1.95 -8.65
CA ASP A 78 -11.31 -1.28 -9.89
C ASP A 78 -10.57 0.04 -10.09
N ALA A 79 -10.39 0.83 -9.03
CA ALA A 79 -9.62 2.06 -9.09
C ALA A 79 -8.13 1.77 -9.41
N LEU A 80 -7.54 0.73 -8.81
CA LEU A 80 -6.16 0.33 -9.09
C LEU A 80 -5.96 -0.12 -10.54
N LYS A 81 -6.93 -0.85 -11.10
CA LYS A 81 -6.94 -1.24 -12.52
C LYS A 81 -7.00 -0.01 -13.44
N GLN A 82 -7.87 0.95 -13.12
CA GLN A 82 -8.01 2.19 -13.88
C GLN A 82 -6.73 3.04 -13.86
N ILE A 83 -6.05 3.11 -12.71
CA ILE A 83 -4.75 3.79 -12.56
C ILE A 83 -3.62 3.04 -13.31
N GLY A 84 -3.81 1.77 -13.63
CA GLY A 84 -2.82 0.94 -14.30
C GLY A 84 -1.84 0.25 -13.36
N VAL A 85 -2.18 0.10 -12.07
CA VAL A 85 -1.40 -0.72 -11.13
C VAL A 85 -1.54 -2.18 -11.52
N ARG A 86 -0.43 -2.81 -11.91
CA ARG A 86 -0.42 -4.20 -12.42
C ARG A 86 0.21 -5.21 -11.47
N ARG A 87 0.90 -4.77 -10.41
CA ARG A 87 1.59 -5.67 -9.48
C ARG A 87 1.16 -5.43 -8.04
N LEU A 88 0.61 -6.48 -7.45
CA LEU A 88 0.23 -6.54 -6.04
C LEU A 88 1.02 -7.65 -5.35
N ASN A 89 1.54 -7.35 -4.16
CA ASN A 89 2.10 -8.32 -3.24
C ASN A 89 1.14 -8.44 -2.05
N ILE A 90 0.50 -9.59 -1.91
CA ILE A 90 -0.41 -9.86 -0.79
C ILE A 90 0.37 -10.59 0.31
N SER A 91 0.48 -9.96 1.48
CA SER A 91 1.07 -10.56 2.67
C SER A 91 0.00 -11.35 3.42
N LEU A 92 0.08 -12.67 3.32
CA LEU A 92 -0.81 -13.61 4.00
C LEU A 92 0.00 -14.54 4.90
N ASP A 93 -0.13 -14.37 6.21
CA ASP A 93 0.74 -15.05 7.19
C ASP A 93 0.38 -16.54 7.41
N ALA A 94 -0.83 -16.96 7.06
CA ALA A 94 -1.26 -18.36 7.13
C ALA A 94 -2.44 -18.64 6.18
N LEU A 95 -2.52 -19.88 5.70
CA LEU A 95 -3.63 -20.39 4.87
C LEU A 95 -4.77 -21.03 5.68
N ASN A 96 -4.61 -21.13 7.00
CA ASN A 96 -5.63 -21.59 7.92
C ASN A 96 -6.13 -20.41 8.77
N ALA A 97 -7.45 -20.26 8.90
CA ALA A 97 -8.06 -19.12 9.57
C ALA A 97 -7.68 -18.99 11.06
N ASP A 98 -7.54 -20.11 11.79
CA ASP A 98 -7.17 -20.10 13.21
C ASP A 98 -5.70 -19.75 13.41
N THR A 99 -4.82 -20.29 12.56
CA THR A 99 -3.39 -19.92 12.54
C THR A 99 -3.24 -18.45 12.14
N PHE A 100 -3.99 -17.99 11.14
CA PHE A 100 -4.02 -16.58 10.73
C PHE A 100 -4.43 -15.67 11.89
N TYR A 101 -5.49 -16.05 12.62
CA TYR A 101 -5.94 -15.31 13.80
C TYR A 101 -4.86 -15.29 14.88
N THR A 102 -4.18 -16.41 15.12
CA THR A 102 -3.11 -16.50 16.12
C THR A 102 -1.95 -15.55 15.81
N ILE A 103 -1.56 -15.44 14.54
CA ILE A 103 -0.42 -14.60 14.10
C ILE A 103 -0.82 -13.12 13.99
N THR A 104 -1.95 -12.83 13.33
CA THR A 104 -2.37 -11.46 13.01
C THR A 104 -3.17 -10.80 14.13
N ARG A 105 -3.75 -11.60 15.02
CA ARG A 105 -4.71 -11.21 16.07
C ARG A 105 -5.97 -10.53 15.56
N ARG A 106 -6.34 -10.80 14.31
CA ARG A 106 -7.54 -10.26 13.64
C ARG A 106 -8.27 -11.37 12.90
N ARG A 107 -9.60 -11.38 12.97
CA ARG A 107 -10.45 -12.34 12.24
C ARG A 107 -10.82 -11.81 10.86
N ASN A 108 -9.81 -11.52 10.05
CA ASN A 108 -9.98 -10.97 8.70
C ASN A 108 -9.48 -11.92 7.59
N PHE A 109 -9.38 -13.22 7.89
CA PHE A 109 -8.87 -14.19 6.92
C PHE A 109 -9.68 -14.17 5.62
N GLU A 110 -11.01 -14.25 5.70
CA GLU A 110 -11.90 -14.23 4.53
C GLU A 110 -11.68 -12.97 3.67
N LYS A 111 -11.62 -11.79 4.30
CA LYS A 111 -11.35 -10.53 3.59
C LYS A 111 -9.97 -10.45 2.93
N ALA A 112 -9.00 -11.23 3.41
CA ALA A 112 -7.65 -11.23 2.86
C ALA A 112 -7.52 -12.18 1.65
N VAL A 113 -8.45 -13.13 1.51
CA VAL A 113 -8.43 -14.17 0.46
C VAL A 113 -9.52 -14.00 -0.59
N GLU A 114 -10.54 -13.17 -0.33
CA GLU A 114 -11.57 -12.71 -1.28
C GLU A 114 -11.01 -11.72 -2.31
#